data_AF-K1Y7D1-F1
#
_entry.id   AF-K1Y7D1-F1
#
_cell.length_a   1.000
_cell.length_b   1.000
_cell.length_c   1.000
_cell.angle_alpha   90.00
_cell.angle_beta   90.00
_cell.angle_gamma   90.00
#
_symmetry.space_group_name_H-M   'P 1'
#
loop_
_entity.id
_entity.type
_entity.pdbx_description
1 polymer ?
#
loop_
_entity_poly.entity_id
_entity_poly.type
_entity_poly.pdbx_seq_one_letter_code
_entity_poly.pdbx_strand_id
1 'polypeptide(L)' 'MAAVREGYISGETLKRVDQPREYLVISTWRNADAWNAWRTCPERNEIQDQIDAMLGTQTEYGVYEHP' A
#
# COMPACT_ATOMS: atom_id res chain seq x y z
N MET A 1 -4.88 -8.42 -4.64
CA MET A 1 -4.09 -7.47 -5.46
C MET A 1 -4.81 -6.13 -5.54
N ALA A 2 -4.11 -4.99 -5.51
CA ALA A 2 -4.74 -3.66 -5.61
C ALA A 2 -5.34 -3.41 -7.01
N ALA A 3 -4.65 -3.85 -8.06
CA ALA A 3 -5.00 -3.60 -9.46
C ALA A 3 -6.38 -4.13 -9.92
N VAL A 4 -6.97 -5.08 -9.18
CA VAL A 4 -8.29 -5.65 -9.50
C VAL A 4 -9.43 -5.06 -8.66
N ARG A 5 -9.12 -4.09 -7.79
CA ARG A 5 -10.10 -3.51 -6.86
C ARG A 5 -10.76 -2.31 -7.51
N GLU A 6 -12.04 -2.15 -7.23
CA GLU A 6 -12.80 -1.01 -7.70
C GLU A 6 -12.18 0.30 -7.21
N GLY A 7 -12.02 1.26 -8.12
CA GLY A 7 -11.43 2.55 -7.80
C GLY A 7 -9.90 2.61 -7.82
N TYR A 8 -9.17 1.52 -8.08
CA TYR A 8 -7.74 1.59 -8.36
C TYR A 8 -7.47 2.30 -9.70
N ILE A 9 -6.47 3.19 -9.74
CA ILE A 9 -6.08 3.95 -10.94
C ILE A 9 -4.70 3.51 -11.43
N SER A 10 -3.70 3.58 -10.56
CA SER A 10 -2.31 3.27 -10.91
C SER A 10 -1.48 2.96 -9.65
N GLY A 11 -0.28 2.44 -9.86
CA GLY A 11 0.66 2.21 -8.77
C GLY A 11 2.09 2.10 -9.26
N GLU A 12 3.02 2.45 -8.39
CA GLU A 12 4.45 2.40 -8.63
C GLU A 12 5.17 1.91 -7.36
N THR A 13 6.37 1.36 -7.55
CA THR A 13 7.23 0.92 -6.45
C THR A 13 8.59 1.55 -6.63
N LEU A 14 8.99 2.31 -5.61
CA LEU A 14 10.27 3.00 -5.56
C LEU A 14 11.17 2.29 -4.56
N LYS A 15 12.42 2.07 -4.94
CA LYS A 15 13.46 1.60 -4.02
C LYS A 15 14.21 2.80 -3.49
N ARG A 16 14.37 2.88 -2.17
CA ARG A 16 15.12 3.96 -1.55
C ARG A 16 16.62 3.80 -1.83
N VAL A 17 17.26 4.88 -2.27
CA VAL A 17 18.66 4.86 -2.77
C VAL A 17 19.66 4.78 -1.62
N ASP A 18 19.45 5.55 -0.55
CA ASP A 18 20.31 5.60 0.64
C ASP A 18 20.17 4.36 1.54
N GLN A 19 19.05 3.65 1.42
CA GLN A 19 18.71 2.52 2.29
C GLN A 19 18.09 1.39 1.46
N PRO A 20 18.93 0.50 0.90
CA PRO A 20 18.53 -0.47 -0.13
C PRO A 20 17.51 -1.54 0.28
N ARG A 21 17.15 -1.61 1.57
CA ARG A 21 16.15 -2.52 2.11
C ARG A 21 14.77 -1.88 2.26
N GLU A 22 14.65 -0.57 2.01
CA GLU A 22 13.38 0.13 2.07
C GLU A 22 12.81 0.37 0.67
N TYR A 23 11.49 0.16 0.59
CA TYR A 23 10.69 0.32 -0.60
C TYR A 23 9.48 1.16 -0.25
N LEU A 24 9.13 2.10 -1.14
CA LEU A 24 7.92 2.88 -1.08
C LEU A 24 6.96 2.40 -2.17
N VAL A 25 5.75 2.04 -1.78
CA VAL A 25 4.68 1.69 -2.72
C VAL A 25 3.69 2.84 -2.76
N ILE A 26 3.55 3.47 -3.93
CA ILE A 26 2.58 4.54 -4.15
C ILE A 26 1.44 3.95 -4.98
N SER A 27 0.21 4.23 -4.58
CA SER A 27 -0.98 3.80 -5.33
C SER A 27 -1.98 4.94 -5.41
N THR A 28 -2.53 5.14 -6.61
CA THR A 28 -3.52 6.17 -6.89
C THR A 28 -4.89 5.51 -6.92
N TRP A 29 -5.83 6.11 -6.18
CA TRP A 29 -7.20 5.63 -6.04
C TRP A 29 -8.18 6.74 -6.41
N ARG A 30 -9.37 6.35 -6.86
CA ARG A 30 -10.46 7.27 -7.23
C ARG A 30 -10.86 8.18 -6.07
N ASN A 31 -10.83 7.65 -4.85
CA ASN A 31 -11.11 8.37 -3.61
C ASN A 31 -10.55 7.59 -2.40
N ALA A 32 -10.56 8.23 -1.23
CA ALA A 32 -10.09 7.64 0.01
C ALA A 32 -10.92 6.41 0.45
N ASP A 33 -12.21 6.36 0.12
CA ASP A 33 -13.09 5.23 0.48
C ASP A 33 -12.72 3.95 -0.26
N ALA A 34 -12.42 4.04 -1.55
CA ALA A 34 -11.93 2.91 -2.35
C ALA A 34 -10.60 2.39 -1.81
N TRP A 35 -9.70 3.29 -1.41
CA TRP A 35 -8.45 2.92 -0.75
C TRP A 35 -8.70 2.25 0.61
N ASN A 36 -9.60 2.80 1.42
CA ASN A 36 -9.94 2.25 2.74
C ASN A 36 -10.53 0.84 2.59
N ALA A 37 -11.49 0.64 1.68
CA ALA A 37 -12.10 -0.67 1.43
C ALA A 37 -11.07 -1.71 0.98
N TRP A 38 -10.09 -1.32 0.16
CA TRP A 38 -8.97 -2.18 -0.19
C TRP A 38 -8.07 -2.48 1.01
N ARG A 39 -7.73 -1.45 1.80
CA ARG A 39 -6.85 -1.56 2.97
C ARG A 39 -7.46 -2.45 4.05
N THR A 40 -8.77 -2.41 4.27
CA THR A 40 -9.43 -3.17 5.33
C THR A 40 -9.88 -4.56 4.86
N CYS A 41 -9.57 -4.96 3.63
CA CYS A 41 -9.95 -6.27 3.13
C CYS A 41 -9.19 -7.38 3.89
N PRO A 42 -9.89 -8.41 4.42
CA PRO A 42 -9.26 -9.48 5.21
C PRO A 42 -8.09 -10.17 4.49
N GLU A 43 -8.28 -10.54 3.22
CA GLU A 43 -7.26 -11.19 2.38
C GLU A 43 -5.99 -10.33 2.26
N ARG A 44 -6.15 -9.00 2.25
CA ARG A 44 -5.04 -8.05 2.17
C ARG A 44 -4.35 -7.86 3.51
N ASN A 45 -5.10 -7.90 4.61
CA ASN A 45 -4.54 -7.84 5.96
C ASN A 45 -3.70 -9.08 6.26
N GLU A 46 -4.18 -10.28 5.91
CA GLU A 46 -3.41 -11.52 6.10
C GLU A 46 -2.06 -11.51 5.38
N ILE A 47 -2.01 -10.95 4.17
CA ILE A 47 -0.76 -10.79 3.42
C ILE A 47 0.15 -9.74 4.10
N GLN A 48 -0.43 -8.65 4.60
CA GLN A 48 0.33 -7.60 5.28
C GLN A 48 0.96 -8.09 6.57
N ASP A 49 0.21 -8.85 7.36
CA ASP A 49 0.69 -9.40 8.62
C ASP A 49 1.86 -10.35 8.40
N GLN A 50 1.83 -11.14 7.31
CA GLN A 50 2.95 -11.97 6.89
C GLN A 50 4.17 -11.12 6.49
N ILE A 51 3.97 -10.03 5.75
CA ILE A 51 5.04 -9.11 5.36
C ILE A 51 5.66 -8.45 6.60
N ASP A 52 4.84 -7.89 7.48
CA ASP A 52 5.29 -7.20 8.69
C ASP A 52 6.02 -8.18 9.64
N ALA A 53 5.55 -9.43 9.76
CA ALA A 53 6.24 -10.47 10.52
C ALA A 53 7.62 -10.83 9.94
N MET A 54 7.77 -10.82 8.61
CA MET A 54 9.06 -11.07 7.95
C MET A 54 10.02 -9.88 8.07
N LEU A 55 9.51 -8.65 8.02
CA LEU A 55 10.31 -7.43 8.12
C LEU A 55 10.65 -7.07 9.57
N GLY A 56 9.86 -7.54 10.53
CA GLY A 56 9.99 -7.21 11.96
C GLY A 56 9.52 -5.80 12.31
N THR A 57 8.87 -5.11 11.37
CA THR A 57 8.40 -3.73 11.50
C THR A 57 7.02 -3.59 10.86
N GLN A 58 6.18 -2.73 11.42
CA GLN A 58 4.88 -2.44 10.84
C GLN A 58 5.02 -1.58 9.58
N THR A 59 4.16 -1.83 8.60
CA THR A 59 4.09 -0.99 7.40
C THR A 59 3.42 0.34 7.72
N GLU A 60 4.08 1.44 7.33
CA GLU A 60 3.56 2.79 7.47
C GLU A 60 2.70 3.19 6.25
N TYR A 61 1.64 3.98 6.50
CA TYR A 61 0.73 4.45 5.45
C TYR A 61 0.58 5.97 5.52
N GLY A 62 0.72 6.64 4.39
CA GLY A 62 0.31 8.03 4.19
C GLY A 62 -0.79 8.13 3.14
N VAL A 63 -1.79 8.97 3.39
CA VAL A 63 -2.85 9.29 2.42
C VAL A 63 -2.69 10.74 2.03
N TYR A 64 -2.60 11.00 0.73
CA TYR A 64 -2.33 12.33 0.18
C TYR A 64 -3.38 12.64 -0.89
N GLU A 65 -3.78 13.90 -0.97
CA GLU A 65 -4.63 14.44 -2.03
C GLU A 65 -3.92 15.60 -2.73
N HIS A 66 -4.30 15.88 -3.97
CA HIS A 66 -3.83 17.08 -4.63
C HIS A 66 -4.41 18.32 -3.93
N PRO A 67 -3.62 19.40 -3.80
CA PRO A 67 -4.08 20.64 -3.19
C PRO A 67 -5.19 21.33 -3.97
#